data_AF-A0A7W4GR00-F1
#
_entry.id   AF-A0A7W4GR00-F1
#
_cell.length_a   1.000
_cell.length_b   1.000
_cell.length_c   1.000
_cell.angle_alpha   90.00
_cell.angle_beta   90.00
_cell.angle_gamma   90.00
#
_symmetry.space_group_name_H-M   'P 1'
#
loop_
_entity.id
_entity.type
_entity.pdbx_description
1 polymer ?
#
loop_
_entity_poly.entity_id
_entity_poly.type
_entity_poly.pdbx_seq_one_letter_code
_entity_poly.pdbx_strand_id
1 'polypeptide(L)'
;MSLMSNVLAFPAQPVLPRLRRPAALIRAAVAGQSQWRRDRDLRRTLRCEILPPPGKALARLRADEDRMNMARQEGAADYDMHYHVMLMIAILAESRLSSGESPRLSAIC
;
A
#
# COMPACT_ATOMS: atom_id res chain seq x y z
N MET A 1 -48.66 -25.99 -4.67
CA MET A 1 -47.24 -26.40 -4.57
C MET A 1 -46.50 -25.63 -5.65
N SER A 2 -45.94 -24.47 -5.30
CA SER A 2 -45.17 -23.63 -6.21
C SER A 2 -43.95 -23.10 -5.48
N LEU A 3 -42.88 -23.07 -6.24
CA LEU A 3 -41.48 -22.84 -5.92
C LEU A 3 -41.28 -21.50 -5.19
N MET A 4 -40.18 -21.36 -4.45
CA MET A 4 -39.11 -20.44 -4.84
C MET A 4 -37.97 -20.50 -3.81
N SER A 5 -36.79 -20.85 -4.33
CA SER A 5 -35.49 -20.70 -3.70
C SER A 5 -35.34 -19.31 -3.08
N ASN A 6 -35.01 -19.25 -1.80
CA ASN A 6 -34.48 -18.03 -1.21
C ASN A 6 -32.95 -18.13 -1.18
N VAL A 7 -32.36 -17.97 -2.37
CA VAL A 7 -30.93 -17.65 -2.48
C VAL A 7 -30.73 -16.33 -1.77
N LEU A 8 -29.81 -16.29 -0.82
CA LEU A 8 -29.40 -15.12 -0.07
C LEU A 8 -29.15 -13.94 -1.01
N ALA A 9 -30.15 -13.09 -1.19
CA ALA A 9 -29.99 -11.82 -1.88
C ALA A 9 -29.20 -10.90 -0.93
N PHE A 10 -27.89 -10.84 -1.12
CA PHE A 10 -27.08 -9.76 -0.58
C PHE A 10 -27.50 -8.48 -1.29
N PRO A 11 -28.12 -7.49 -0.62
CA PRO A 11 -28.37 -6.21 -1.27
C PRO A 11 -27.01 -5.54 -1.50
N ALA A 12 -26.63 -5.38 -2.76
CA ALA A 12 -25.51 -4.53 -3.14
C ALA A 12 -25.87 -3.10 -2.76
N GLN A 13 -25.11 -2.50 -1.85
CA GLN A 13 -25.30 -1.11 -1.43
C GLN A 13 -24.39 -0.20 -2.28
N PRO A 14 -24.92 0.65 -3.16
CA PRO A 14 -24.07 1.56 -3.92
C PRO A 14 -24.14 2.95 -3.28
N VAL A 15 -23.01 3.39 -2.71
CA VAL A 15 -22.67 4.81 -2.65
C VAL A 15 -21.15 4.96 -2.85
N LEU A 16 -20.75 5.40 -4.04
CA LEU A 16 -19.44 5.99 -4.34
C LEU A 16 -19.74 7.42 -4.80
N PRO A 17 -19.08 8.49 -4.29
CA PRO A 17 -17.63 8.67 -4.49
C PRO A 17 -16.86 9.51 -3.43
N ARG A 18 -15.61 9.10 -3.18
CA ARG A 18 -14.37 9.88 -3.43
C ARG A 18 -13.24 8.90 -3.10
N LEU A 19 -12.55 8.38 -4.12
CA LEU A 19 -11.37 7.52 -3.94
C LEU A 19 -10.19 8.36 -3.39
N ARG A 20 -10.32 8.84 -2.16
CA ARG A 20 -9.17 9.02 -1.28
C ARG A 20 -8.83 7.60 -0.82
N ARG A 21 -7.57 7.16 -0.97
CA ARG A 21 -7.10 5.86 -0.45
C ARG A 21 -7.85 5.55 0.85
N PRO A 22 -8.57 4.41 0.96
CA PRO A 22 -9.47 4.13 2.05
C PRO A 22 -8.82 4.55 3.36
N ALA A 23 -9.44 5.45 4.13
CA ALA A 23 -8.80 6.01 5.32
C ALA A 23 -8.31 4.90 6.28
N ALA A 24 -8.93 3.72 6.22
CA ALA A 24 -8.49 2.50 6.87
C ALA A 24 -7.06 2.05 6.48
N LEU A 25 -6.68 2.05 5.20
CA LEU A 25 -5.33 1.65 4.76
C LEU A 25 -4.26 2.60 5.31
N ILE A 26 -4.53 3.90 5.27
CA ILE A 26 -3.62 4.90 5.83
C ILE A 26 -3.51 4.73 7.35
N ARG A 27 -4.63 4.55 8.05
CA ARG A 27 -4.62 4.30 9.52
C ARG A 27 -3.85 3.02 9.87
N ALA A 28 -4.07 1.93 9.14
CA ALA A 28 -3.33 0.68 9.32
C ALA A 28 -1.83 0.89 9.09
N ALA A 29 -1.49 1.63 8.04
CA ALA A 29 -0.10 1.94 7.72
C ALA A 29 0.58 2.80 8.79
N VAL A 30 -0.15 3.76 9.37
CA VAL A 30 0.34 4.59 10.49
C VAL A 30 0.54 3.75 11.74
N ALA A 31 -0.42 2.90 12.10
CA ALA A 31 -0.29 2.00 13.27
C ALA A 31 0.89 1.03 13.11
N GLY A 32 1.08 0.49 11.90
CA GLY A 32 2.16 -0.44 11.57
C GLY A 32 3.57 0.18 11.59
N GLN A 33 3.71 1.50 11.61
CA GLN A 33 5.02 2.15 11.69
C GLN A 33 5.80 1.77 12.96
N SER A 34 5.09 1.52 14.07
CA SER A 34 5.69 1.19 15.37
C SER A 34 6.50 -0.13 15.36
N GLN A 35 6.14 -1.06 14.47
CA GLN A 35 6.75 -2.40 14.38
C GLN A 35 7.62 -2.57 13.12
N TRP A 36 7.66 -1.56 12.26
CA TRP A 36 8.36 -1.61 10.98
C TRP A 36 9.88 -1.61 11.18
N ARG A 37 10.54 -2.64 10.64
CA ARG A 37 12.00 -2.75 10.61
C ARG A 37 12.46 -2.80 9.16
N ARG A 38 13.10 -1.70 8.70
CA ARG A 38 13.52 -1.51 7.30
C ARG A 38 14.25 -2.73 6.74
N ASP A 39 15.28 -3.25 7.41
CA ASP A 39 16.13 -4.31 6.85
C ASP A 39 15.41 -5.64 6.61
N ARG A 40 14.51 -6.00 7.53
CA ARG A 40 13.74 -7.26 7.48
C ARG A 40 12.52 -7.11 6.60
N ASP A 41 11.76 -6.03 6.80
CA ASP A 41 10.41 -5.90 6.25
C ASP A 41 10.46 -5.37 4.82
N LEU A 42 11.36 -4.43 4.49
CA LEU A 42 11.49 -3.93 3.11
C LEU A 42 11.97 -5.04 2.16
N ARG A 43 12.86 -5.91 2.62
CA ARG A 43 13.33 -7.12 1.90
C ARG A 43 12.16 -8.04 1.55
N ARG A 44 11.27 -8.30 2.52
CA ARG A 44 10.08 -9.15 2.35
C ARG A 44 9.05 -8.50 1.44
N THR A 45 8.79 -7.20 1.61
CA THR A 45 7.83 -6.45 0.80
C THR A 45 8.29 -6.37 -0.66
N LEU A 46 9.55 -6.00 -0.92
CA LEU A 46 10.08 -5.90 -2.29
C LEU A 46 10.52 -7.24 -2.89
N ARG A 47 10.52 -8.32 -2.10
CA ARG A 47 10.99 -9.65 -2.51
C ARG A 47 12.38 -9.59 -3.17
N CYS A 48 13.32 -8.90 -2.53
CA CYS A 48 14.65 -8.63 -3.09
C CYS A 48 15.77 -9.01 -2.11
N GLU A 49 16.86 -9.61 -2.60
CA GLU A 49 17.99 -10.03 -1.73
C GLU A 49 18.93 -8.88 -1.34
N ILE A 50 18.96 -7.81 -2.12
CA ILE A 50 19.78 -6.64 -1.83
C ILE A 50 18.84 -5.47 -1.57
N LEU A 51 19.02 -4.82 -0.42
CA LEU A 51 18.17 -3.72 -0.02
C LEU A 51 18.58 -2.46 -0.79
N PRO A 52 17.66 -1.79 -1.50
CA PRO A 52 17.98 -0.51 -2.12
C PRO A 52 18.32 0.53 -1.04
N PRO A 53 19.20 1.50 -1.34
CA PRO A 53 19.44 2.63 -0.46
C PRO A 53 18.15 3.45 -0.27
N PRO A 54 18.03 4.22 0.83
CA PRO A 54 16.86 5.05 1.10
C PRO A 54 16.51 5.94 -0.09
N GLY A 55 15.21 6.11 -0.35
CA GLY A 55 14.70 6.91 -1.47
C GLY A 55 14.69 6.18 -2.82
N LYS A 56 15.64 5.26 -3.10
CA LYS A 56 15.60 4.45 -4.35
C LYS A 56 14.50 3.39 -4.33
N ALA A 57 14.06 2.97 -3.15
CA ALA A 57 12.96 2.02 -2.97
C ALA A 57 11.58 2.58 -3.36
N LEU A 58 11.40 3.90 -3.26
CA LEU A 58 10.08 4.54 -3.34
C LEU A 58 9.40 4.37 -4.70
N ALA A 59 10.15 4.45 -5.79
CA ALA A 59 9.60 4.29 -7.13
C ALA A 59 8.99 2.90 -7.32
N ARG A 60 9.70 1.85 -6.88
CA ARG A 60 9.22 0.47 -6.95
C ARG A 60 8.04 0.22 -6.03
N LEU A 61 8.10 0.72 -4.79
CA LEU A 61 6.99 0.60 -3.83
C LEU A 61 5.71 1.26 -4.36
N ARG A 62 5.82 2.43 -5.00
CA ARG A 62 4.66 3.11 -5.60
C ARG A 62 4.06 2.31 -6.76
N ALA A 63 4.90 1.76 -7.65
CA ALA A 63 4.42 0.91 -8.73
C ALA A 63 3.67 -0.34 -8.23
N ASP A 64 4.20 -1.00 -7.19
CA ASP A 64 3.52 -2.14 -6.56
C ASP A 64 2.21 -1.73 -5.86
N GLU A 65 2.16 -0.54 -5.25
CA GLU A 65 0.96 -0.01 -4.61
C GLU A 65 -0.12 0.35 -5.62
N ASP A 66 0.26 0.97 -6.75
CA ASP A 66 -0.66 1.27 -7.84
C ASP A 66 -1.27 -0.02 -8.40
N ARG A 67 -0.46 -1.07 -8.57
CA ARG A 67 -0.94 -2.41 -8.98
C ARG A 67 -1.97 -2.97 -8.00
N MET A 68 -1.70 -2.93 -6.70
CA MET A 68 -2.65 -3.39 -5.68
C MET A 68 -3.90 -2.54 -5.62
N ASN A 69 -3.79 -1.23 -5.82
CA ASN A 69 -4.93 -0.34 -5.84
C ASN A 69 -5.82 -0.56 -7.07
N MET A 70 -5.25 -0.90 -8.23
CA MET A 70 -6.00 -1.35 -9.41
C MET A 70 -6.73 -2.67 -9.12
N ALA A 71 -6.02 -3.69 -8.65
CA ALA A 71 -6.61 -4.98 -8.27
C ALA A 71 -7.76 -4.82 -7.27
N ARG A 72 -7.61 -3.93 -6.28
CA ARG A 72 -8.67 -3.59 -5.31
C ARG A 72 -9.90 -2.97 -5.97
N GLN A 73 -9.72 -2.06 -6.93
CA GLN A 73 -10.80 -1.38 -7.62
C GLN A 73 -11.57 -2.31 -8.56
N GLU A 74 -10.86 -3.23 -9.19
CA GLU A 74 -11.41 -4.23 -10.11
C GLU A 74 -12.02 -5.43 -9.37
N GLY A 75 -11.79 -5.57 -8.06
CA GLY A 75 -12.18 -6.76 -7.31
C GLY A 75 -11.44 -8.01 -7.78
N ALA A 76 -10.20 -7.83 -8.25
CA ALA A 76 -9.40 -8.89 -8.84
C ALA A 76 -9.05 -9.97 -7.80
N ALA A 77 -9.00 -11.22 -8.25
CA ALA A 77 -8.73 -12.38 -7.39
C ALA A 77 -7.30 -12.38 -6.80
N ASP A 78 -6.37 -11.63 -7.41
CA ASP A 78 -5.00 -11.47 -6.94
C ASP A 78 -4.83 -10.28 -5.98
N TYR A 79 -5.91 -9.59 -5.60
CA TYR A 79 -5.86 -8.53 -4.61
C TYR A 79 -5.48 -9.07 -3.22
N ASP A 80 -4.32 -8.66 -2.74
CA ASP A 80 -3.83 -8.97 -1.40
C ASP A 80 -3.85 -7.72 -0.51
N MET A 81 -4.87 -7.64 0.36
CA MET A 81 -5.03 -6.57 1.34
C MET A 81 -3.83 -6.47 2.31
N HIS A 82 -3.28 -7.61 2.75
CA HIS A 82 -2.16 -7.61 3.68
C HIS A 82 -0.91 -7.04 3.01
N TYR A 83 -0.64 -7.45 1.76
CA TYR A 83 0.45 -6.88 0.97
C TYR A 83 0.25 -5.37 0.70
N HIS A 84 -0.98 -4.92 0.41
CA HIS A 84 -1.26 -3.50 0.23
C HIS A 84 -0.97 -2.68 1.50
N VAL A 85 -1.35 -3.17 2.68
CA VAL A 85 -1.00 -2.52 3.95
C VAL A 85 0.53 -2.47 4.14
N MET A 86 1.24 -3.56 3.85
CA MET A 86 2.71 -3.59 3.94
C MET A 86 3.38 -2.58 3.00
N LEU A 87 2.88 -2.43 1.78
CA LEU A 87 3.35 -1.40 0.84
C LEU A 87 3.11 0.01 1.38
N MET A 88 1.93 0.27 1.96
CA MET A 88 1.63 1.57 2.55
C MET A 88 2.53 1.87 3.76
N ILE A 89 2.82 0.89 4.62
CA ILE A 89 3.78 1.05 5.73
C ILE A 89 5.16 1.42 5.17
N ALA A 90 5.64 0.67 4.18
CA ALA A 90 6.94 0.86 3.55
C ALA A 90 7.07 2.24 2.88
N ILE A 91 6.05 2.68 2.14
CA ILE A 91 6.05 3.99 1.47
C ILE A 91 6.15 5.12 2.50
N LEU A 92 5.37 5.06 3.59
CA LEU A 92 5.43 6.09 4.63
C LEU A 92 6.79 6.12 5.32
N ALA A 93 7.36 4.95 5.61
CA ALA A 93 8.68 4.83 6.22
C ALA A 93 9.79 5.39 5.31
N GLU A 94 9.86 4.94 4.05
CA GLU A 94 10.87 5.40 3.09
C GLU A 94 10.70 6.88 2.72
N SER A 95 9.46 7.40 2.70
CA SER A 95 9.21 8.82 2.44
C SER A 95 9.83 9.70 3.52
N ARG A 96 9.71 9.32 4.80
CA ARG A 96 10.34 10.05 5.91
C ARG A 96 11.87 10.04 5.83
N LEU A 97 12.46 8.91 5.42
CA LEU A 97 13.90 8.82 5.19
C LEU A 97 14.37 9.73 4.05
N SER A 98 13.62 9.76 2.94
CA SER A 98 13.94 10.63 1.80
C SER A 98 13.80 12.13 2.10
N SER A 99 12.87 12.53 2.98
CA SER A 99 12.72 13.93 3.40
C SER A 99 13.82 14.37 4.37
N GLY A 100 14.42 13.44 5.12
CA GLY A 100 15.62 13.69 5.93
C GLY A 100 16.89 13.88 5.09
N GLU A 101 16.92 13.31 3.88
CA GLU A 101 17.98 13.45 2.88
C GLU A 101 17.67 14.66 1.96
N SER A 102 17.63 15.87 2.51
CA SER A 102 17.87 17.05 1.66
C SER A 102 19.38 17.14 1.44
N PRO A 103 19.94 16.84 0.25
CA PRO A 103 21.26 17.33 -0.05
C PRO A 103 21.12 18.84 -0.12
N ARG A 104 21.66 19.55 0.86
CA ARG A 104 22.13 20.92 0.63
C ARG A 104 23.21 20.82 -0.44
N LEU A 105 22.81 20.81 -1.71
CA LEU A 105 23.68 21.27 -2.78
C LEU A 105 23.63 22.80 -2.78
N SER A 106 24.12 23.36 -1.67
CA SER A 106 24.81 24.64 -1.65
C SER A 106 26.27 24.29 -1.91
N ALA A 107 26.76 24.72 -3.06
CA ALA A 107 28.15 24.89 -3.48
C ALA A 107 28.32 24.39 -4.92
N ILE A 108 27.92 25.22 -5.88
CA ILE A 108 28.75 25.45 -7.04
C ILE A 108 28.93 26.96 -7.10
N CYS A 109 30.12 27.38 -6.65
CA CYS A 109 30.76 28.63 -7.02
C CYS A 109 31.03 28.64 -8.52
#